data_AF-A0A968JDE0-F1
#
_entry.id   AF-A0A968JDE0-F1
#
_cell.length_a   1.000
_cell.length_b   1.000
_cell.length_c   1.000
_cell.angle_alpha   90.00
_cell.angle_beta   90.00
_cell.angle_gamma   90.00
#
_symmetry.space_group_name_H-M   'P 1'
#
loop_
_entity.id
_entity.type
_entity.pdbx_description
1 polymer ?
#
loop_
_entity_poly.entity_id
_entity_poly.type
_entity_poly.pdbx_seq_one_letter_code
_entity_poly.pdbx_strand_id
1 'polypeptide(L)'
;MCWITPGSLPPAEEQAVLEAREQSSGHRAPPQPGDMQSIRWGIIFRNREGFSPVKAHDYYREYTILLPGDVTRGRRRFITGGIPGSPEIVYYSWTHYGDNGVPAFVRIR
;
A
#
# COMPACT_ATOMS: atom_id res chain seq x y z
N MET A 1 6.56 -16.91 -1.56
CA MET A 1 6.08 -15.58 -1.12
C MET A 1 7.27 -14.81 -0.61
N CYS A 2 7.64 -13.69 -1.24
CA CYS A 2 8.73 -12.85 -0.74
C CYS A 2 8.23 -12.11 0.50
N TRP A 3 8.97 -12.19 1.60
CA TRP A 3 8.72 -11.45 2.83
C TRP A 3 9.60 -10.20 2.81
N ILE A 4 9.07 -9.05 3.25
CA ILE A 4 9.90 -7.91 3.63
C ILE A 4 10.17 -8.22 5.08
N THR A 5 11.42 -8.58 5.37
CA THR A 5 11.91 -8.50 6.73
C THR A 5 11.92 -7.01 7.10
N PRO A 6 11.44 -6.60 8.28
CA PRO A 6 11.67 -5.25 8.78
C PRO A 6 13.14 -4.83 8.55
N GLY A 7 13.38 -3.64 8.00
CA GLY A 7 14.70 -3.17 7.55
C GLY A 7 15.13 -3.56 6.13
N SER A 8 14.28 -4.22 5.34
CA SER A 8 14.56 -4.48 3.91
C SER A 8 14.10 -3.38 2.95
N LEU A 9 13.42 -2.36 3.49
CA LEU A 9 13.12 -1.12 2.77
C LEU A 9 14.06 0.00 3.25
N PRO A 10 14.33 1.02 2.42
CA PRO A 10 14.96 2.24 2.91
C PRO A 10 14.20 2.80 4.12
N PRO A 11 14.87 3.34 5.16
CA PRO A 11 14.21 3.75 6.40
C PRO A 11 13.04 4.72 6.21
N ALA A 12 13.13 5.64 5.24
CA ALA A 12 12.05 6.57 4.92
C ALA A 12 10.81 5.87 4.34
N GLU A 13 10.99 4.82 3.54
CA GLU A 13 9.89 4.03 2.99
C GLU A 13 9.26 3.15 4.06
N GLU A 14 10.07 2.53 4.91
CA GLU A 14 9.56 1.76 6.05
C GLU A 14 8.73 2.63 6.99
N GLN A 15 9.21 3.83 7.34
CA GLN A 15 8.44 4.78 8.15
C GLN A 15 7.12 5.18 7.47
N ALA A 16 7.15 5.54 6.19
CA ALA A 16 5.94 5.93 5.48
C ALA A 16 4.91 4.78 5.35
N VAL A 17 5.37 3.52 5.26
CA VAL A 17 4.51 2.34 5.31
C VAL A 17 3.86 2.19 6.69
N LEU A 18 4.61 2.38 7.76
CA LEU A 18 4.09 2.31 9.13
C LEU A 18 3.09 3.43 9.41
N GLU A 19 3.39 4.66 9.00
CA GLU A 19 2.47 5.79 9.09
C GLU A 19 1.20 5.55 8.29
N ALA A 20 1.31 5.05 7.06
CA ALA A 20 0.16 4.74 6.22
C ALA A 20 -0.71 3.64 6.84
N ARG A 21 -0.11 2.65 7.52
CA ARG A 21 -0.83 1.62 8.28
C ARG A 21 -1.64 2.25 9.40
N GLU A 22 -1.02 3.09 10.23
CA GLU A 22 -1.69 3.77 11.35
C GLU A 22 -2.84 4.66 10.85
N GLN A 23 -2.57 5.46 9.82
CA GLN A 23 -3.55 6.30 9.15
C GLN A 23 -4.71 5.47 8.57
N SER A 24 -4.43 4.31 7.97
CA SER A 24 -5.45 3.44 7.40
C SER A 24 -6.35 2.84 8.48
N SER A 25 -5.78 2.49 9.65
CA SER A 25 -6.52 2.02 10.81
C SER A 25 -7.48 3.09 11.35
N GLY A 26 -7.03 4.36 11.34
CA GLY A 26 -7.85 5.51 11.71
C GLY A 26 -8.73 6.07 10.59
N HIS A 27 -8.81 5.41 9.43
CA HIS A 27 -9.52 5.90 8.24
C HIS A 27 -9.14 7.33 7.79
N ARG A 28 -7.92 7.77 8.13
CA ARG A 28 -7.43 9.12 7.85
C ARG A 28 -6.51 9.11 6.64
N ALA A 29 -6.76 9.94 5.65
CA ALA A 29 -5.82 10.08 4.53
C ALA A 29 -4.60 10.92 4.93
N PRO A 30 -3.41 10.66 4.37
CA PRO A 30 -2.25 11.51 4.56
C PRO A 30 -2.54 12.91 4.00
N PRO A 31 -1.91 13.96 4.57
CA PRO A 31 -1.96 15.29 3.99
C PRO A 31 -1.39 15.25 2.57
N GLN A 32 -2.18 15.70 1.59
CA GLN A 32 -1.77 15.75 0.19
C GLN A 32 -0.95 17.03 -0.07
N PRO A 33 0.29 16.94 -0.57
CA PRO A 33 1.00 18.13 -1.03
C PRO A 33 0.40 18.66 -2.35
N GLY A 34 -0.12 19.89 -2.33
CA GLY A 34 -0.47 20.68 -3.54
C GLY A 34 -1.48 20.05 -4.51
N ASP A 35 -1.34 20.38 -5.80
CA ASP A 35 -2.16 19.92 -6.94
C ASP A 35 -1.94 18.44 -7.31
N MET A 36 -1.78 17.56 -6.32
CA MET A 36 -1.66 16.13 -6.56
C MET A 36 -2.93 15.56 -7.21
N GLN A 37 -2.73 14.72 -8.24
CA GLN A 37 -3.80 13.85 -8.73
C GLN A 37 -4.32 12.99 -7.58
N SER A 38 -5.65 12.85 -7.49
CA SER A 38 -6.35 12.18 -6.41
C SER A 38 -5.64 10.92 -5.89
N ILE A 39 -5.24 10.97 -4.61
CA ILE A 39 -4.69 9.80 -3.93
C ILE A 39 -5.75 8.70 -3.87
N ARG A 40 -5.28 7.46 -3.99
CA ARG A 40 -6.12 6.28 -3.76
C ARG A 40 -6.01 5.94 -2.29
N TRP A 41 -7.06 6.17 -1.53
CA TRP A 41 -7.09 5.91 -0.09
C TRP A 41 -8.31 5.08 0.28
N GLY A 42 -8.10 3.82 0.65
CA GLY A 42 -9.17 2.92 1.11
C GLY A 42 -10.10 2.42 0.00
N ILE A 43 -9.74 2.60 -1.27
CA ILE A 43 -10.56 2.14 -2.40
C ILE A 43 -10.35 0.65 -2.67
N ILE A 44 -11.33 0.00 -3.31
CA ILE A 44 -11.29 -1.44 -3.57
C ILE A 44 -10.15 -1.80 -4.53
N PHE A 45 -9.28 -2.71 -4.09
CA PHE A 45 -8.24 -3.29 -4.93
C PHE A 45 -8.76 -4.57 -5.61
N ARG A 46 -8.94 -4.50 -6.94
CA ARG A 46 -9.58 -5.58 -7.71
C ARG A 46 -8.70 -6.81 -7.95
N ASN A 47 -7.42 -6.79 -7.59
CA ASN A 47 -6.47 -7.91 -7.77
C ASN A 47 -6.58 -8.63 -9.14
N ARG A 48 -6.71 -7.86 -10.24
CA ARG A 48 -6.99 -8.43 -11.57
C ARG A 48 -5.90 -9.38 -12.08
N GLU A 49 -4.67 -9.13 -11.68
CA GLU A 49 -3.49 -9.88 -12.13
C GLU A 49 -3.14 -11.05 -11.18
N GLY A 50 -3.90 -11.24 -10.09
CA GLY A 50 -3.80 -12.43 -9.25
C GLY A 50 -2.55 -12.51 -8.36
N PHE A 51 -1.87 -11.40 -8.10
CA PHE A 51 -0.68 -11.40 -7.25
C PHE A 51 -0.97 -11.64 -5.76
N SER A 52 -2.19 -11.32 -5.33
CA SER A 52 -2.70 -11.66 -4.00
C SER A 52 -3.61 -12.89 -4.08
N PRO A 53 -3.82 -13.62 -2.97
CA PRO A 53 -4.80 -14.71 -2.92
C PRO A 53 -6.18 -14.26 -3.43
N VAL A 54 -6.88 -15.15 -4.13
CA VAL A 54 -8.24 -14.87 -4.60
C VAL A 54 -9.17 -14.79 -3.39
N LYS A 55 -9.85 -13.65 -3.23
CA LYS A 55 -10.79 -13.34 -2.15
C LYS A 55 -12.02 -12.61 -2.71
N ALA A 56 -13.00 -12.32 -1.86
CA ALA A 56 -14.17 -11.53 -2.22
C ALA A 56 -13.77 -10.15 -2.78
N HIS A 57 -14.63 -9.58 -3.62
CA HIS A 57 -14.34 -8.36 -4.40
C HIS A 57 -13.94 -7.15 -3.53
N ASP A 58 -14.48 -7.04 -2.32
CA ASP A 58 -14.27 -5.95 -1.37
C ASP A 58 -13.25 -6.28 -0.26
N TYR A 59 -12.64 -7.47 -0.31
CA TYR A 59 -11.71 -7.94 0.72
C TYR A 59 -10.43 -7.11 0.74
N TYR A 60 -9.98 -6.61 -0.41
CA TYR A 60 -8.74 -5.85 -0.53
C TYR A 60 -8.98 -4.35 -0.74
N ARG A 61 -8.17 -3.53 -0.08
CA ARG A 61 -8.19 -2.07 -0.25
C ARG A 61 -6.80 -1.54 -0.54
N GLU A 62 -6.69 -0.58 -1.46
CA GLU A 62 -5.43 0.09 -1.79
C GLU A 62 -5.32 1.49 -1.15
N TYR A 63 -4.10 1.80 -0.73
CA TYR A 63 -3.70 3.05 -0.10
C TYR A 63 -2.42 3.55 -0.77
N THR A 64 -2.38 4.84 -1.05
CA THR A 64 -1.20 5.52 -1.62
C THR A 64 -0.26 5.88 -0.48
N ILE A 65 1.01 5.46 -0.59
CA ILE A 65 2.05 5.88 0.36
C ILE A 65 2.75 7.09 -0.26
N LEU A 66 2.81 8.18 0.50
CA LEU A 66 3.51 9.41 0.14
C LEU A 66 4.79 9.51 0.97
N LEU A 67 5.90 9.83 0.32
CA LEU A 67 7.11 10.27 1.00
C LEU A 67 7.18 11.80 1.08
N PRO A 68 7.88 12.36 2.07
CA PRO A 68 8.21 13.77 2.07
C PRO A 68 8.92 14.17 0.77
N GLY A 69 8.41 15.20 0.10
CA GLY A 69 8.94 15.67 -1.18
C GLY A 69 8.38 14.98 -2.42
N ASP A 70 7.49 13.98 -2.27
CA ASP A 70 6.76 13.42 -3.42
C ASP A 70 5.88 14.52 -4.05
N VAL A 71 6.13 14.81 -5.32
CA VAL A 71 5.33 15.75 -6.14
C VAL A 71 4.21 15.04 -6.92
N THR A 72 4.20 13.71 -6.91
CA THR A 72 3.15 12.87 -7.50
C THR A 72 2.82 11.71 -6.58
N ARG A 73 1.67 11.06 -6.77
CA ARG A 73 1.26 9.84 -6.03
C ARG A 73 2.26 8.67 -6.11
N GLY A 74 3.26 8.76 -6.98
CA GLY A 74 4.27 7.73 -7.18
C GLY A 74 3.69 6.34 -7.47
N ARG A 75 4.49 5.31 -7.16
CA ARG A 75 4.19 3.89 -7.41
C ARG A 75 3.92 3.08 -6.15
N ARG A 76 4.18 3.68 -5.00
CA ARG A 76 4.14 3.03 -3.69
C ARG A 76 2.69 2.83 -3.29
N ARG A 77 2.32 1.57 -3.08
CA ARG A 77 0.97 1.17 -2.69
C ARG A 77 1.05 0.25 -1.50
N PHE A 78 0.16 0.49 -0.56
CA PHE A 78 -0.13 -0.37 0.56
C PHE A 78 -1.49 -1.02 0.31
N ILE A 79 -1.57 -2.34 0.41
CA ILE A 79 -2.82 -3.09 0.24
C ILE A 79 -3.15 -3.79 1.56
N THR A 80 -4.33 -3.54 2.09
CA THR A 80 -4.86 -4.32 3.21
C THR A 80 -5.84 -5.36 2.70
N GLY A 81 -5.90 -6.49 3.40
CA GLY A 81 -6.91 -7.53 3.20
C GLY A 81 -7.66 -7.81 4.50
N GLY A 82 -8.97 -8.00 4.40
CA GLY A 82 -9.86 -8.31 5.53
C GLY A 82 -10.70 -7.10 5.95
N ILE A 83 -10.98 -7.01 7.24
CA ILE A 83 -11.87 -5.98 7.79
C ILE A 83 -11.14 -4.61 7.79
N PRO A 84 -11.77 -3.53 7.27
CA PRO A 84 -11.21 -2.19 7.35
C PRO A 84 -10.93 -1.80 8.81
N GLY A 85 -9.77 -1.22 9.10
CA GLY A 85 -9.35 -0.89 10.46
C GLY A 85 -8.73 -2.05 11.25
N SER A 86 -8.90 -3.29 10.80
CA SER A 86 -8.31 -4.49 11.43
C SER A 86 -7.90 -5.51 10.37
N PRO A 87 -6.88 -5.19 9.55
CA PRO A 87 -6.50 -6.03 8.42
C PRO A 87 -5.84 -7.32 8.89
N GLU A 88 -6.26 -8.44 8.29
CA GLU A 88 -5.67 -9.77 8.53
C GLU A 88 -4.33 -9.92 7.81
N ILE A 89 -4.22 -9.29 6.64
CA ILE A 89 -3.04 -9.32 5.79
C ILE A 89 -2.75 -7.94 5.22
N VAL A 90 -1.45 -7.67 5.07
CA VAL A 90 -0.96 -6.41 4.56
C VAL A 90 0.11 -6.68 3.51
N TYR A 91 -0.01 -6.04 2.36
CA TYR A 91 0.99 -6.06 1.30
C TYR A 91 1.49 -4.67 0.98
N TYR A 92 2.72 -4.60 0.50
CA TYR A 92 3.34 -3.41 -0.06
C TYR A 92 3.85 -3.68 -1.46
N SER A 93 3.75 -2.66 -2.31
CA SER A 93 4.22 -2.67 -3.69
C SER A 93 4.91 -1.32 -3.96
N TRP A 94 6.19 -1.35 -4.34
CA TRP A 94 6.91 -0.17 -4.88
C TRP A 94 6.97 -0.17 -6.41
N THR A 95 6.70 -1.30 -7.05
CA THR A 95 6.82 -1.51 -8.49
C THR A 95 5.57 -1.14 -9.27
N HIS A 96 4.54 -0.59 -8.61
CA HIS A 96 3.20 -0.42 -9.15
C HIS A 96 2.65 -1.77 -9.66
N TYR A 97 2.43 -2.71 -8.74
CA TYR A 97 1.85 -4.02 -9.05
C TYR A 97 2.70 -4.91 -9.97
N GLY A 98 4.01 -4.70 -10.02
CA GLY A 98 4.92 -5.50 -10.84
C GLY A 98 5.29 -4.87 -12.17
N ASP A 99 4.61 -3.79 -12.59
CA ASP A 99 4.90 -3.04 -13.82
C ASP A 99 6.39 -2.66 -13.96
N ASN A 100 7.12 -2.58 -12.84
CA ASN A 100 8.47 -2.00 -12.78
C ASN A 100 9.47 -2.84 -12.02
N GLY A 101 9.17 -4.13 -11.85
CA GLY A 101 10.10 -5.05 -11.23
C GLY A 101 9.40 -6.16 -10.47
N VAL A 102 10.21 -7.15 -10.09
CA VAL A 102 9.79 -8.32 -9.34
C VAL A 102 10.53 -8.30 -7.99
N PRO A 103 9.85 -8.62 -6.87
CA PRO A 103 8.45 -9.03 -6.77
C PRO A 103 7.46 -7.86 -6.90
N ALA A 104 6.26 -8.14 -7.43
CA ALA A 104 5.17 -7.18 -7.54
C ALA A 104 4.65 -6.71 -6.17
N PHE A 105 4.60 -7.64 -5.21
CA PHE A 105 4.14 -7.40 -3.86
C PHE A 105 5.02 -8.10 -2.85
N VAL A 106 5.03 -7.54 -1.66
CA VAL A 106 5.64 -8.14 -0.50
C VAL A 106 4.71 -8.02 0.70
N ARG A 107 4.59 -9.11 1.47
CA ARG A 107 3.75 -9.13 2.68
C ARG A 107 4.50 -8.48 3.85
N ILE A 108 3.80 -7.64 4.60
CA ILE A 108 4.27 -6.99 5.84
C ILE A 108 3.49 -7.56 7.02
N ARG A 109 4.13 -7.68 8.19
CA ARG A 109 3.51 -8.16 9.44
C ARG A 109 3.19 -6.99 10.36
#